data_AF-A0A1F9YX22-F1
#
_entry.id   AF-A0A1F9YX22-F1
#
_cell.length_a   1.000
_cell.length_b   1.000
_cell.length_c   1.000
_cell.angle_alpha   90.00
_cell.angle_beta   90.00
_cell.angle_gamma   90.00
#
_symmetry.space_group_name_H-M   'P 1'
#
loop_
_entity.id
_entity.type
_entity.pdbx_description
1 polymer ?
#
loop_
_entity_poly.entity_id
_entity_poly.type
_entity_poly.pdbx_seq_one_letter_code
_entity_poly.pdbx_strand_id
1 'polypeptide(L)'
;MRYGVIVCPRCGMAKGVETRKKTTMCQCGREIKLRRMKLRFQTDSPKELAESVGRANAAIRGGEQLPPEKRPRKKEPYSAIAERSQHAKDPVDRMQLIAQALTDLKGEFTEEDLGKVLQSLGKSSPKDMVAKLQQLNLIYETAEGKFRSV
;
A
#
# COMPACT_ATOMS: atom_id res chain seq x y z
N MET A 1 -18.32 11.40 17.46
CA MET A 1 -17.73 11.19 18.81
C MET A 1 -16.40 10.49 18.56
N ARG A 2 -15.29 10.93 19.16
CA ARG A 2 -13.96 10.43 18.76
C ARG A 2 -13.44 9.40 19.76
N TYR A 3 -13.09 8.23 19.25
CA TYR A 3 -12.59 7.10 19.99
C TYR A 3 -11.13 6.85 19.66
N GLY A 4 -10.40 6.22 20.58
CA GLY A 4 -9.02 5.86 20.39
C GLY A 4 -8.68 4.54 21.06
N VAL A 5 -7.63 3.89 20.57
CA VAL A 5 -7.11 2.65 21.15
C VAL A 5 -5.83 2.97 21.92
N ILE A 6 -5.82 2.61 23.20
CA ILE A 6 -4.65 2.69 24.07
C ILE A 6 -4.23 1.29 24.52
N VAL A 7 -3.00 1.14 24.96
CA VAL A 7 -2.49 -0.09 25.56
C VAL A 7 -2.19 0.16 27.03
N CYS A 8 -2.68 -0.71 27.90
CA CYS A 8 -2.39 -0.62 29.32
C CYS A 8 -0.90 -0.89 29.58
N PRO A 9 -0.18 0.00 30.28
CA PRO A 9 1.23 -0.23 30.60
C PRO A 9 1.46 -1.32 31.66
N ARG A 10 0.40 -1.77 32.37
CA ARG A 10 0.50 -2.79 33.42
C ARG A 10 0.24 -4.20 32.89
N CYS A 11 -0.92 -4.42 32.26
CA CYS A 11 -1.31 -5.75 31.77
C CYS A 11 -1.08 -5.94 30.26
N GLY A 12 -0.60 -4.92 29.56
CA GLY A 12 -0.38 -4.98 28.12
C GLY A 12 -1.65 -5.00 27.27
N MET A 13 -2.86 -5.07 27.84
CA MET A 13 -4.09 -5.18 27.04
C MET A 13 -4.45 -3.86 26.34
N ALA A 14 -4.87 -3.97 25.08
CA ALA A 14 -5.45 -2.88 24.32
C ALA A 14 -6.89 -2.59 24.77
N LYS A 15 -7.24 -1.31 24.87
CA LYS A 15 -8.56 -0.85 25.29
C LYS A 15 -9.04 0.32 24.42
N GLY A 16 -10.30 0.25 24.04
CA GLY A 16 -11.00 1.35 23.37
C GLY A 16 -11.43 2.39 24.39
N VAL A 17 -11.13 3.65 24.11
CA VAL A 17 -11.40 4.77 24.99
C VAL A 17 -12.01 5.92 24.22
N GLU A 18 -12.94 6.63 24.84
CA GLU A 18 -13.43 7.89 24.31
C GLU A 18 -12.40 8.98 24.59
N THR A 19 -11.94 9.67 23.54
CA THR A 19 -10.93 10.73 23.66
C THR A 19 -11.41 11.93 24.48
N ARG A 20 -12.73 12.07 24.68
CA ARG A 20 -13.33 13.10 25.54
C ARG A 20 -13.08 12.86 27.03
N LYS A 21 -12.85 11.62 27.46
CA LYS A 21 -12.61 11.28 28.87
C LYS A 21 -11.16 11.60 29.24
N LYS A 22 -10.92 12.05 30.48
CA LYS A 22 -9.56 12.36 30.98
C LYS A 22 -8.86 11.11 31.53
N THR A 23 -9.63 10.19 32.11
CA THR A 23 -9.16 8.97 32.75
C THR A 23 -10.02 7.77 32.32
N THR A 24 -9.45 6.58 32.38
CA THR A 24 -10.17 5.32 32.19
C THR A 24 -9.61 4.25 33.12
N MET A 25 -10.45 3.33 33.59
CA MET A 25 -10.00 2.17 34.36
C MET A 25 -9.76 0.97 33.45
N CYS A 26 -8.58 0.35 33.54
CA CYS A 26 -8.32 -0.91 32.86
C CYS A 26 -8.95 -2.09 33.63
N GLN A 27 -9.23 -3.19 32.92
CA GLN A 27 -9.71 -4.43 33.53
C GLN A 27 -8.74 -5.04 34.57
N CYS A 28 -7.47 -4.66 34.53
CA CYS A 28 -6.47 -5.03 35.55
C CYS A 28 -6.53 -4.16 36.83
N GLY A 29 -7.54 -3.30 36.96
CA GLY A 29 -7.73 -2.42 38.13
C GLY A 29 -6.87 -1.16 38.13
N ARG A 30 -6.13 -0.86 37.04
CA ARG A 30 -5.30 0.36 36.97
C ARG A 30 -6.05 1.53 36.35
N GLU A 31 -6.01 2.69 37.01
CA GLU A 31 -6.42 3.96 36.42
C GLU A 31 -5.36 4.48 35.43
N ILE A 32 -5.81 4.80 34.22
CA ILE A 32 -4.98 5.30 33.12
C ILE A 32 -5.40 6.73 32.80
N LYS A 33 -4.44 7.65 32.88
CA LYS A 33 -4.61 9.05 32.44
C LYS A 33 -4.38 9.13 30.93
N LEU A 34 -5.44 9.44 30.17
CA LEU A 34 -5.43 9.40 28.70
C LEU A 34 -4.49 10.44 28.09
N ARG A 35 -4.30 11.59 28.75
CA ARG A 35 -3.35 12.65 28.32
C ARG A 35 -1.90 12.18 28.17
N ARG A 36 -1.48 11.15 28.90
CA ARG A 36 -0.09 10.65 28.89
C ARG A 36 0.08 9.40 28.04
N MET A 37 -0.98 8.94 27.38
CA MET A 37 -0.97 7.70 26.61
C MET A 37 -0.85 7.98 25.12
N LYS A 38 -0.01 7.19 24.45
CA LYS A 38 0.09 7.19 23.00
C LYS A 38 -1.14 6.48 22.42
N LEU A 39 -1.98 7.24 21.71
CA LEU A 39 -3.09 6.69 20.93
C LEU A 39 -2.50 5.92 19.75
N ARG A 40 -2.79 4.62 19.65
CA ARG A 40 -2.32 3.78 18.53
C ARG A 40 -3.22 3.90 17.31
N PHE A 41 -4.50 4.16 17.54
CA PHE A 41 -5.52 4.27 16.50
C PHE A 41 -6.59 5.26 16.97
N GLN A 42 -7.21 5.98 16.04
CA GLN A 42 -8.32 6.89 16.30
C GLN A 42 -9.40 6.68 15.24
N THR A 43 -10.67 6.65 15.67
CA THR A 43 -11.83 6.52 14.78
C THR A 43 -13.01 7.26 15.38
N ASP A 44 -13.93 7.69 14.52
CA ASP A 44 -15.20 8.29 14.93
C ASP A 44 -16.34 7.27 14.99
N SER A 45 -16.07 6.01 14.62
CA SER A 45 -17.03 4.90 14.61
C SER A 45 -16.79 3.93 15.78
N PRO A 46 -17.81 3.63 16.61
CA PRO A 46 -17.69 2.67 17.70
C PRO A 46 -17.49 1.22 17.19
N LYS A 47 -17.97 0.90 15.99
CA LYS A 47 -17.79 -0.42 15.37
C LYS A 47 -16.31 -0.66 15.00
N GLU A 48 -15.71 0.31 14.31
CA GLU A 48 -14.29 0.27 13.96
C GLU A 48 -13.37 0.27 15.18
N LEU A 49 -13.80 0.91 16.28
CA LEU A 49 -13.09 0.88 17.56
C LEU A 49 -13.01 -0.55 18.11
N ALA A 50 -14.14 -1.25 18.17
CA ALA A 50 -14.20 -2.62 18.70
C ALA A 50 -13.33 -3.57 17.88
N GLU A 51 -13.38 -3.48 16.55
CA GLU A 51 -12.54 -4.26 15.64
C GLU A 51 -11.05 -3.95 15.85
N SER A 52 -10.70 -2.68 16.03
CA SER A 52 -9.31 -2.26 16.24
C SER A 52 -8.75 -2.66 17.61
N VAL A 53 -9.59 -2.70 18.65
CA VAL A 53 -9.22 -3.22 19.98
C VAL A 53 -9.03 -4.74 19.93
N GLY A 54 -9.90 -5.45 19.22
CA GLY A 54 -9.77 -6.89 18.98
C GLY A 54 -8.46 -7.23 18.28
N ARG A 55 -8.17 -6.54 17.16
CA ARG A 55 -6.90 -6.67 16.42
C ARG A 55 -5.68 -6.37 17.29
N ALA A 56 -5.72 -5.30 18.08
CA ALA A 56 -4.61 -4.93 18.96
C ALA A 56 -4.40 -5.96 20.09
N ASN A 57 -5.45 -6.53 20.66
CA ASN A 57 -5.34 -7.58 21.69
C ASN A 57 -4.87 -8.92 21.12
N ALA A 58 -5.32 -9.30 19.93
CA ALA A 58 -4.83 -10.50 19.22
C ALA A 58 -3.33 -10.40 18.95
N ALA A 59 -2.87 -9.25 18.42
CA ALA A 59 -1.45 -9.00 18.18
C ALA A 59 -0.59 -9.00 19.46
N ILE A 60 -1.15 -8.60 20.60
CA ILE A 60 -0.45 -8.56 21.90
C ILE A 60 -0.39 -9.96 22.55
N ARG A 61 -1.43 -10.79 22.39
CA ARG A 61 -1.54 -12.10 23.04
C ARG A 61 -0.83 -13.23 22.29
N GLY A 62 -0.29 -13.00 21.10
CA GLY A 62 0.48 -14.00 20.34
C GLY A 62 -0.35 -15.22 19.88
N GLY A 63 -1.66 -15.19 20.04
CA GLY A 63 -2.58 -16.23 19.59
C GLY A 63 -3.16 -15.83 18.24
N GLU A 64 -2.75 -16.57 17.21
CA GLU A 64 -3.11 -16.44 15.79
C GLU A 64 -2.32 -15.36 15.02
N GLN A 65 -1.28 -15.82 14.32
CA GLN A 65 -0.76 -15.15 13.14
C GLN A 65 -1.91 -15.04 12.12
N LEU A 66 -2.67 -13.95 12.19
CA LEU A 66 -3.34 -13.46 11.00
C LEU A 66 -2.26 -13.23 9.93
N PRO A 67 -2.48 -13.64 8.67
CA PRO A 67 -1.51 -13.41 7.60
C PRO A 67 -1.15 -11.93 7.64
N PRO A 68 0.14 -11.59 7.48
CA PRO A 68 0.60 -10.23 7.66
C PRO A 68 -0.33 -9.33 6.87
N GLU A 69 -1.01 -8.39 7.57
CA GLU A 69 -1.61 -7.24 6.91
C GLU A 69 -0.52 -6.77 5.97
N LYS A 70 -0.75 -6.86 4.65
CA LYS A 70 0.22 -6.43 3.67
C LYS A 70 0.44 -4.96 3.99
N ARG A 71 1.42 -4.67 4.87
CA ARG A 71 2.21 -3.46 4.79
C ARG A 71 2.40 -3.31 3.30
N PRO A 72 2.08 -2.17 2.67
CA PRO A 72 2.52 -1.99 1.31
C PRO A 72 4.01 -2.34 1.39
N ARG A 73 4.37 -3.52 0.86
CA ARG A 73 5.76 -3.80 0.54
C ARG A 73 6.14 -2.54 -0.22
N LYS A 74 7.35 -2.03 -0.06
CA LYS A 74 7.88 -1.13 -1.08
C LYS A 74 7.77 -1.94 -2.37
N LYS A 75 6.62 -1.85 -3.04
CA LYS A 75 6.32 -2.57 -4.27
C LYS A 75 7.33 -1.91 -5.17
N GLU A 76 8.27 -2.70 -5.64
CA GLU A 76 9.22 -2.19 -6.61
C GLU A 76 8.39 -1.46 -7.66
N PRO A 77 8.77 -0.23 -8.00
CA PRO A 77 7.92 0.66 -8.80
C PRO A 77 7.43 -0.04 -10.07
N TYR A 78 8.25 -0.90 -10.66
CA TYR A 78 7.93 -1.76 -11.80
C TYR A 78 6.80 -2.77 -11.54
N SER A 79 6.78 -3.42 -10.37
CA SER A 79 5.72 -4.37 -10.00
C SER A 79 4.39 -3.69 -9.73
N ALA A 80 4.40 -2.45 -9.21
CA ALA A 80 3.19 -1.66 -9.06
C ALA A 80 2.60 -1.25 -10.42
N ILE A 81 3.46 -0.90 -11.39
CA ILE A 81 3.06 -0.59 -12.76
C ILE A 81 2.46 -1.82 -13.44
N ALA A 82 3.11 -2.99 -13.31
CA ALA A 82 2.59 -4.25 -13.84
C ALA A 82 1.20 -4.59 -13.28
N GLU A 83 1.03 -4.48 -11.96
CA GLU A 83 -0.24 -4.76 -11.29
C GLU A 83 -1.35 -3.79 -11.73
N ARG A 84 -1.04 -2.51 -11.92
CA ARG A 84 -2.03 -1.53 -12.43
C ARG A 84 -2.46 -1.85 -13.86
N SER A 85 -1.50 -2.26 -14.68
CA SER A 85 -1.70 -2.48 -16.12
C SER A 85 -2.37 -3.83 -16.43
N GLN A 86 -2.28 -4.81 -15.52
CA GLN A 86 -2.94 -6.12 -15.71
C GLN A 86 -4.47 -6.01 -15.83
N HIS A 87 -5.07 -4.95 -15.28
CA HIS A 87 -6.52 -4.74 -15.27
C HIS A 87 -7.06 -4.09 -16.55
N ALA A 88 -6.17 -3.62 -17.44
CA ALA A 88 -6.56 -3.10 -18.74
C ALA A 88 -7.12 -4.24 -19.60
N LYS A 89 -8.31 -4.01 -20.17
CA LYS A 89 -9.01 -4.98 -21.02
C LYS A 89 -8.40 -5.07 -22.41
N ASP A 90 -7.88 -3.96 -22.92
CA ASP A 90 -7.29 -3.89 -24.25
C ASP A 90 -5.75 -4.01 -24.17
N PRO A 91 -5.11 -4.80 -25.06
CA PRO A 91 -3.66 -4.97 -25.06
C PRO A 91 -2.91 -3.69 -25.39
N VAL A 92 -3.43 -2.80 -26.23
CA VAL A 92 -2.82 -1.52 -26.58
C VAL A 92 -2.92 -0.54 -25.41
N ASP A 93 -4.09 -0.45 -24.79
CA ASP A 93 -4.31 0.37 -23.59
C ASP A 93 -3.37 -0.06 -22.45
N ARG A 94 -3.20 -1.39 -22.27
CA ARG A 94 -2.22 -1.95 -21.33
C ARG A 94 -0.81 -1.47 -21.63
N MET A 95 -0.40 -1.52 -22.90
CA MET A 95 0.95 -1.12 -23.32
C MET A 95 1.18 0.38 -23.10
N GLN A 96 0.17 1.21 -23.40
CA GLN A 96 0.20 2.65 -23.18
C GLN A 96 0.30 3.00 -21.69
N LEU A 97 -0.49 2.34 -20.83
CA LEU A 97 -0.44 2.55 -19.38
C LEU A 97 0.94 2.24 -18.79
N ILE A 98 1.61 1.20 -19.29
CA ILE A 98 2.96 0.85 -18.87
C ILE A 98 3.95 1.94 -19.29
N ALA A 99 3.91 2.38 -20.55
CA ALA A 99 4.81 3.41 -21.07
C ALA A 99 4.63 4.76 -20.36
N GLN A 100 3.37 5.14 -20.12
CA GLN A 100 3.02 6.35 -19.38
C GLN A 100 3.54 6.26 -17.94
N ALA A 101 3.26 5.16 -17.25
CA ALA A 101 3.66 5.01 -15.85
C ALA A 101 5.18 4.93 -15.67
N LEU A 102 5.92 4.39 -16.65
CA LEU A 102 7.39 4.41 -16.65
C LEU A 102 7.94 5.83 -16.90
N THR A 103 7.30 6.57 -17.80
CA THR A 103 7.61 7.98 -18.06
C THR A 103 7.34 8.86 -16.84
N ASP A 104 6.20 8.69 -16.16
CA ASP A 104 5.89 9.39 -14.92
C ASP A 104 6.89 9.05 -13.79
N LEU A 105 7.43 7.83 -13.80
CA LEU A 105 8.36 7.38 -12.76
C LEU A 105 9.80 7.89 -12.94
N LYS A 106 10.30 7.92 -14.18
CA LYS A 106 11.71 8.22 -14.49
C LYS A 106 11.92 9.41 -15.44
N GLY A 107 10.87 9.93 -16.06
CA GLY A 107 10.93 10.84 -17.19
C GLY A 107 11.22 10.13 -18.51
N GLU A 108 12.22 9.24 -18.52
CA GLU A 108 12.63 8.43 -19.68
C GLU A 108 12.84 6.98 -19.22
N PHE A 109 12.50 6.02 -20.08
CA PHE A 109 12.65 4.59 -19.76
C PHE A 109 13.37 3.84 -20.89
N THR A 110 14.07 2.76 -20.52
CA THR A 110 14.81 1.91 -21.47
C THR A 110 14.07 0.58 -21.71
N GLU A 111 14.56 -0.20 -22.68
CA GLU A 111 14.08 -1.56 -22.93
C GLU A 111 14.22 -2.46 -21.68
N GLU A 112 15.24 -2.23 -20.85
CA GLU A 112 15.46 -2.98 -19.61
C GLU A 112 14.39 -2.69 -18.56
N ASP A 113 13.97 -1.42 -18.46
CA ASP A 113 12.91 -0.99 -17.55
C ASP A 113 11.56 -1.60 -17.94
N LEU A 114 11.27 -1.65 -19.25
CA LEU A 114 10.16 -2.40 -19.82
C LEU A 114 10.25 -3.89 -19.50
N GLY A 115 11.44 -4.48 -19.66
CA GLY A 115 11.71 -5.88 -19.34
C GLY A 115 11.35 -6.22 -17.90
N LYS A 116 11.67 -5.35 -16.92
CA LYS A 116 11.31 -5.53 -15.51
C LYS A 116 9.80 -5.53 -15.27
N VAL A 117 9.06 -4.65 -15.93
CA VAL A 117 7.58 -4.64 -15.85
C VAL A 117 6.99 -5.89 -16.51
N LEU A 118 7.50 -6.25 -17.69
CA LEU A 118 7.02 -7.38 -18.47
C LEU A 118 7.34 -8.75 -17.86
N GLN A 119 8.45 -8.87 -17.12
CA GLN A 119 8.73 -10.07 -16.32
C GLN A 119 7.61 -10.37 -15.33
N SER A 120 6.95 -9.33 -14.80
CA SER A 120 5.82 -9.49 -13.87
C SER A 120 4.50 -9.84 -14.58
N LEU A 121 4.38 -9.60 -15.90
CA LEU A 121 3.16 -9.81 -16.69
C LEU A 121 3.16 -11.12 -17.50
N GLY A 122 4.32 -11.75 -17.68
CA GLY A 122 4.47 -12.99 -18.42
C GLY A 122 4.82 -12.76 -19.90
N LYS A 123 6.00 -13.28 -20.28
CA LYS A 123 6.58 -13.46 -21.63
C LYS A 123 6.00 -12.59 -22.77
N SER A 124 6.13 -11.28 -22.65
CA SER A 124 6.10 -10.37 -23.82
C SER A 124 7.53 -9.88 -24.05
N SER A 125 8.03 -9.99 -25.28
CA SER A 125 9.37 -9.50 -25.61
C SER A 125 9.40 -7.97 -25.52
N PRO A 126 10.27 -7.36 -24.69
CA PRO A 126 10.32 -5.89 -24.54
C PRO A 126 10.56 -5.19 -25.88
N LYS A 127 11.37 -5.77 -26.77
CA LYS A 127 11.59 -5.29 -28.14
C LYS A 127 10.32 -5.21 -28.99
N ASP A 128 9.47 -6.25 -28.92
CA ASP A 128 8.22 -6.30 -29.67
C ASP A 128 7.23 -5.25 -29.17
N MET A 129 7.21 -5.02 -27.85
CA MET A 129 6.39 -3.99 -27.24
C MET A 129 6.86 -2.58 -27.61
N VAL A 130 8.17 -2.31 -27.62
CA VAL A 130 8.72 -1.02 -28.07
C VAL A 130 8.36 -0.78 -29.54
N ALA A 131 8.55 -1.78 -30.40
CA ALA A 131 8.20 -1.67 -31.82
C ALA A 131 6.70 -1.34 -32.02
N LYS A 132 5.80 -2.02 -31.29
CA LYS A 132 4.36 -1.75 -31.33
C LYS A 132 4.01 -0.36 -30.80
N LEU A 133 4.61 0.05 -29.69
CA LEU A 133 4.37 1.36 -29.09
C LEU A 133 4.85 2.50 -30.00
N GLN A 134 5.98 2.32 -30.70
CA GLN A 134 6.47 3.29 -31.69
C GLN A 134 5.57 3.31 -32.94
N GLN A 135 5.16 2.14 -33.46
CA GLN A 135 4.25 2.06 -34.61
C GLN A 135 2.91 2.76 -34.35
N LEU A 136 2.42 2.69 -33.10
CA LEU A 136 1.18 3.32 -32.68
C LEU A 136 1.35 4.79 -32.26
N ASN A 137 2.56 5.36 -32.40
CA ASN A 137 2.91 6.72 -31.96
C ASN A 137 2.58 6.98 -30.49
N LEU A 138 2.71 5.97 -29.64
CA LEU A 138 2.45 6.07 -28.19
C LEU A 138 3.71 6.44 -27.41
N ILE A 139 4.89 6.21 -28.00
CA ILE A 139 6.19 6.56 -27.44
C ILE A 139 7.08 7.15 -28.54
N TYR A 140 8.05 7.96 -28.13
CA TYR A 140 9.10 8.49 -28.99
C TYR A 140 10.48 8.25 -28.37
N GLU A 141 11.51 8.14 -29.21
CA GLU A 141 12.89 7.98 -28.78
C GLU A 141 13.51 9.35 -28.51
N THR A 142 14.02 9.57 -27.30
CA THR A 142 14.66 10.83 -26.90
C THR A 142 16.18 10.80 -27.11
N ALA A 143 16.79 9.63 -26.99
CA ALA A 143 18.19 9.34 -27.26
C ALA A 143 18.33 7.84 -27.55
N GLU A 144 19.48 7.40 -28.06
CA GLU A 144 19.74 5.99 -28.40
C GLU A 144 19.36 5.06 -27.22
N GLY A 145 18.30 4.26 -27.40
CA GLY A 145 17.81 3.30 -26.41
C GLY A 145 17.00 3.89 -25.25
N LYS A 146 16.60 5.17 -25.32
CA LYS A 146 15.74 5.84 -24.33
C LYS A 146 14.42 6.28 -24.96
N PHE A 147 13.33 5.92 -24.30
CA PHE A 147 11.98 6.19 -24.77
C PHE A 147 11.19 7.01 -23.76
N ARG A 148 10.21 7.75 -24.28
CA ARG A 148 9.27 8.53 -23.51
C ARG A 148 7.88 8.41 -24.11
N SER A 149 6.83 8.37 -23.27
CA SER A 149 5.46 8.41 -23.76
C SER A 149 5.11 9.80 -24.29
N VAL A 150 4.27 9.83 -25.34
CA VAL A 150 3.74 11.06 -25.96
C VAL A 150 2.80 11.79 -25.01
#